data_AF-A0A0B2QBH9-F1
#
_entry.id   AF-A0A0B2QBH9-F1
#
_cell.length_a   1.000
_cell.length_b   1.000
_cell.length_c   1.000
_cell.angle_alpha   90.00
_cell.angle_beta   90.00
_cell.angle_gamma   90.00
#
_symmetry.space_group_name_H-M   'P 1'
#
loop_
_entity.id
_entity.type
_entity.pdbx_description
1 polymer ?
#
loop_
_entity_poly.entity_id
_entity_poly.type
_entity_poly.pdbx_seq_one_letter_code
_entity_poly.pdbx_strand_id
1 'polypeptide(L)'
;MPENAATTNLNHLQVFGIEDDVPSHSQNNSKCYDDDGRLKRTGNVWTASSHIITAVIGSGVLSLAWAIAQLGWIAGPTVMFLFSLVTFYTSSLLADCYRAGDPNSGKRNYTYMDAVRSILGGANVTLCGIFQYLNLLGIVIGYTIAASISMMAIKRSNCFHKSGGKNPCHMSSNVYMIIFGATEIFLSQIPDFDQLWWLSTVAAIMSFTYSIIGLSLGIAKVAETGTFKGGLTGISIGPVSETQKIWRTSQALGDIAFAYSYAVVLIEIQDTIKSPPSEAKTMKKATLISIAVTTTFYMLCGCMGYAAFGDAAPGNLLTGFGFYNPYWLIDIANAAIVIHLVGAYQVFSQPIFAFVEKEVTQRWPHIEREFKIPIPGFSPYKLKVFRLVLRTVFVVLTTVISMLLPFFNDIVGVIGALGFWPLTVYFPVEMYISQKKIPKWSNRWISLKIFSVACLIVSVVAAVGSVAGVLLDLKKYKPFHSHY
;
A
#
# COMPACT_ATOMS: atom_id res chain seq x y z
N MET A 1 79.61 37.92 5.27
CA MET A 1 80.77 37.67 6.14
C MET A 1 80.99 38.90 7.01
N PRO A 2 81.23 38.79 8.32
CA PRO A 2 81.31 37.58 9.16
C PRO A 2 80.00 37.38 9.98
N GLU A 3 79.55 36.23 10.48
CA GLU A 3 80.12 34.97 11.04
C GLU A 3 80.01 34.87 12.58
N ASN A 4 79.55 33.67 12.99
CA ASN A 4 79.74 32.93 14.25
C ASN A 4 78.70 33.16 15.38
N ALA A 5 77.82 32.20 15.75
CA ALA A 5 78.03 30.81 16.27
C ALA A 5 78.83 30.81 17.59
N ALA A 6 78.57 30.04 18.65
CA ALA A 6 77.76 28.87 19.01
C ALA A 6 77.47 29.00 20.55
N THR A 7 76.73 28.18 21.31
CA THR A 7 76.92 26.75 21.66
C THR A 7 75.89 26.36 22.77
N THR A 8 75.23 25.20 22.62
CA THR A 8 75.02 24.07 23.59
C THR A 8 75.04 24.29 25.12
N ASN A 9 74.38 23.54 26.03
CA ASN A 9 73.32 22.50 26.07
C ASN A 9 73.11 22.15 27.59
N LEU A 10 71.99 21.49 27.93
CA LEU A 10 71.76 20.58 29.10
C LEU A 10 71.70 21.15 30.55
N ASN A 11 70.52 21.19 31.19
CA ASN A 11 69.92 20.08 31.96
C ASN A 11 68.94 20.51 33.10
N HIS A 12 67.83 19.75 33.17
CA HIS A 12 67.04 19.33 34.35
C HIS A 12 65.93 20.19 35.01
N LEU A 13 64.75 19.53 35.13
CA LEU A 13 63.68 19.60 36.15
C LEU A 13 62.43 20.48 35.92
N GLN A 14 61.51 19.95 35.09
CA GLN A 14 60.16 19.45 35.46
C GLN A 14 59.33 20.23 36.51
N VAL A 15 58.23 20.90 36.10
CA VAL A 15 56.89 20.88 36.77
C VAL A 15 55.78 21.24 35.74
N PHE A 16 54.78 20.35 35.62
CA PHE A 16 53.37 20.46 35.16
C PHE A 16 52.83 21.87 34.78
N GLY A 17 52.02 22.13 33.75
CA GLY A 17 51.09 21.32 32.94
C GLY A 17 49.80 22.16 32.73
N ILE A 18 49.28 22.23 31.49
CA ILE A 18 47.87 22.36 31.04
C ILE A 18 47.94 22.48 29.51
N GLU A 19 47.72 21.35 28.84
CA GLU A 19 47.28 21.30 27.43
C GLU A 19 45.78 21.64 27.41
N ASP A 20 45.38 22.60 26.57
CA ASP A 20 43.98 22.79 26.21
C ASP A 20 43.55 21.63 25.30
N ASP A 21 43.02 20.57 25.92
CA ASP A 21 42.29 19.50 25.25
C ASP A 21 41.01 20.07 24.61
N VAL A 22 41.04 20.28 23.29
CA VAL A 22 39.83 20.42 22.48
C VAL A 22 39.16 19.03 22.41
N PRO A 23 37.96 18.84 22.99
CA PRO A 23 37.32 17.53 22.93
C PRO A 23 36.94 17.20 21.48
N SER A 24 37.29 15.98 21.09
CA SER A 24 37.03 15.32 19.81
C SER A 24 35.53 15.06 19.55
N HIS A 25 34.70 16.10 19.58
CA HIS A 25 33.26 16.01 19.32
C HIS A 25 32.90 15.73 17.84
N SER A 26 33.83 15.83 16.90
CA SER A 26 33.56 15.64 15.46
C SER A 26 33.45 14.17 15.03
N GLN A 27 34.19 13.25 15.68
CA GLN A 27 34.18 11.83 15.27
C GLN A 27 32.95 11.06 15.76
N ASN A 28 32.36 11.44 16.89
CA ASN A 28 31.15 10.78 17.40
C ASN A 28 29.89 11.16 16.62
N ASN A 29 29.85 12.37 16.04
CA ASN A 29 28.71 12.81 15.25
C ASN A 29 28.62 12.09 13.89
N SER A 30 29.74 11.76 13.22
CA SER A 30 29.67 11.11 11.89
C SER A 30 29.10 9.68 11.93
N LYS A 31 29.11 9.00 13.09
CA LYS A 31 28.49 7.68 13.25
C LYS A 31 26.96 7.72 13.24
N CYS A 32 26.36 8.86 13.60
CA CYS A 32 24.92 9.01 13.79
C CYS A 32 24.17 9.49 12.54
N TYR A 33 24.88 10.00 11.52
CA TYR A 33 24.28 10.57 10.32
C TYR A 33 24.69 9.82 9.05
N ASP A 34 23.82 9.84 8.04
CA ASP A 34 24.07 9.38 6.68
C ASP A 34 24.77 10.45 5.83
N ASP A 35 25.07 10.11 4.57
CA ASP A 35 25.79 10.95 3.60
C ASP A 35 25.10 12.27 3.22
N ASP A 36 23.81 12.41 3.54
CA ASP A 36 23.02 13.64 3.37
C ASP A 36 22.80 14.42 4.68
N GLY A 37 23.47 14.04 5.77
CA GLY A 37 23.39 14.70 7.08
C GLY A 37 22.12 14.39 7.88
N ARG A 38 21.27 13.45 7.44
CA ARG A 38 20.12 12.94 8.20
C ARG A 38 20.50 11.77 9.10
N LEU A 39 19.67 11.48 10.12
CA LEU A 39 19.89 10.34 11.01
C LEU A 39 20.10 9.04 10.21
N LYS A 40 21.03 8.23 10.70
CA LYS A 40 21.48 7.02 10.02
C LYS A 40 20.36 5.99 9.87
N ARG A 41 20.13 5.56 8.64
CA ARG A 41 19.17 4.50 8.31
C ARG A 41 19.66 3.13 8.77
N THR A 42 18.72 2.30 9.23
CA THR A 42 19.02 0.96 9.78
C THR A 42 18.36 -0.18 8.99
N GLY A 43 17.46 0.13 8.05
CA GLY A 43 16.71 -0.84 7.28
C GLY A 43 17.60 -1.76 6.43
N ASN A 44 17.12 -2.97 6.17
CA ASN A 44 17.82 -4.01 5.43
C ASN A 44 16.84 -4.79 4.54
N VAL A 45 17.32 -5.85 3.86
CA VAL A 45 16.48 -6.66 2.95
C VAL A 45 15.23 -7.19 3.64
N TRP A 46 15.32 -7.63 4.90
CA TRP A 46 14.20 -8.22 5.64
C TRP A 46 13.18 -7.18 6.06
N THR A 47 13.62 -6.03 6.58
CA THR A 47 12.68 -4.95 6.96
C THR A 47 11.99 -4.38 5.72
N ALA A 48 12.74 -4.15 4.63
CA ALA A 48 12.16 -3.70 3.37
C ALA A 48 11.17 -4.74 2.80
N SER A 49 11.51 -6.04 2.84
CA SER A 49 10.60 -7.09 2.38
C SER A 49 9.33 -7.13 3.21
N SER A 50 9.45 -7.00 4.54
CA SER A 50 8.30 -6.93 5.45
C SER A 50 7.38 -5.74 5.11
N HIS A 51 7.94 -4.55 4.87
CA HIS A 51 7.15 -3.38 4.48
C HIS A 51 6.44 -3.58 3.14
N ILE A 52 7.13 -4.15 2.12
CA ILE A 52 6.51 -4.44 0.82
C ILE A 52 5.39 -5.46 0.98
N ILE A 53 5.64 -6.57 1.67
CA ILE A 53 4.65 -7.63 1.93
C ILE A 53 3.44 -7.05 2.66
N THR A 54 3.65 -6.18 3.66
CA THR A 54 2.56 -5.53 4.40
C THR A 54 1.75 -4.61 3.50
N ALA A 55 2.40 -3.85 2.61
CA ALA A 55 1.72 -2.97 1.66
C ALA A 55 0.91 -3.75 0.62
N VAL A 56 1.40 -4.93 0.20
CA VAL A 56 0.81 -5.76 -0.85
C VAL A 56 -0.26 -6.70 -0.30
N ILE A 57 0.06 -7.54 0.70
CA ILE A 57 -0.87 -8.49 1.30
C ILE A 57 -1.87 -7.71 2.18
N GLY A 58 -2.90 -7.16 1.54
CA GLY A 58 -3.98 -6.37 2.15
C GLY A 58 -5.35 -6.76 1.60
N SER A 59 -6.23 -5.78 1.41
CA SER A 59 -7.57 -6.04 0.85
C SER A 59 -7.51 -6.65 -0.56
N GLY A 60 -6.43 -6.42 -1.32
CA GLY A 60 -6.26 -6.97 -2.67
C GLY A 60 -6.30 -8.49 -2.74
N VAL A 61 -5.81 -9.22 -1.72
CA VAL A 61 -5.87 -10.70 -1.72
C VAL A 61 -7.30 -11.23 -1.61
N LEU A 62 -8.21 -10.45 -1.02
CA LEU A 62 -9.58 -10.87 -0.76
C LEU A 62 -10.41 -10.95 -2.04
N SER A 63 -10.10 -10.13 -3.06
CA SER A 63 -10.82 -10.12 -4.35
C SER A 63 -10.25 -11.11 -5.38
N LEU A 64 -9.08 -11.70 -5.14
CA LEU A 64 -8.42 -12.57 -6.12
C LEU A 64 -9.22 -13.82 -6.48
N ALA A 65 -9.95 -14.41 -5.53
CA ALA A 65 -10.80 -15.55 -5.81
C ALA A 65 -11.92 -15.19 -6.80
N TRP A 66 -12.52 -14.01 -6.63
CA TRP A 66 -13.50 -13.47 -7.57
C TRP A 66 -12.88 -13.14 -8.92
N ALA A 67 -11.70 -12.52 -8.94
CA ALA A 67 -11.00 -12.17 -10.18
C ALA A 67 -10.66 -13.42 -11.01
N ILE A 68 -10.15 -14.48 -10.38
CA ILE A 68 -9.94 -15.76 -11.06
C ILE A 68 -11.27 -16.36 -11.53
N ALA A 69 -12.36 -16.22 -10.77
CA ALA A 69 -13.67 -16.69 -11.24
C ALA A 69 -14.16 -15.95 -12.51
N GLN A 70 -13.80 -14.68 -12.70
CA GLN A 70 -14.14 -13.95 -13.92
C GLN A 70 -13.23 -14.31 -15.12
N LEU A 71 -12.00 -14.76 -14.87
CA LEU A 71 -10.99 -15.06 -15.89
C LEU A 71 -10.88 -16.56 -16.24
N GLY A 72 -11.15 -17.44 -15.28
CA GLY A 72 -11.03 -18.89 -15.39
C GLY A 72 -9.67 -19.45 -15.03
N TRP A 73 -9.58 -20.78 -15.06
CA TRP A 73 -8.38 -21.54 -14.72
C TRP A 73 -7.17 -21.29 -15.62
N ILE A 74 -7.38 -20.79 -16.84
CA ILE A 74 -6.29 -20.46 -17.76
C ILE A 74 -5.88 -19.00 -17.54
N ALA A 75 -6.76 -18.06 -17.91
CA ALA A 75 -6.39 -16.65 -17.94
C ALA A 75 -6.12 -16.07 -16.55
N GLY A 76 -6.82 -16.52 -15.50
CA GLY A 76 -6.64 -15.99 -14.14
C GLY A 76 -5.20 -16.16 -13.63
N PRO A 77 -4.72 -17.41 -13.46
CA PRO A 77 -3.35 -17.69 -13.05
C PRO A 77 -2.28 -17.08 -13.98
N THR A 78 -2.49 -17.13 -15.30
CA THR A 78 -1.55 -16.52 -16.27
C THR A 78 -1.44 -15.02 -16.09
N VAL A 79 -2.56 -14.31 -15.97
CA VAL A 79 -2.58 -12.86 -15.78
C VAL A 79 -1.93 -12.49 -14.45
N MET A 80 -2.21 -13.19 -13.36
CA MET A 80 -1.54 -12.94 -12.07
C MET A 80 -0.03 -13.07 -12.16
N PHE A 81 0.47 -14.11 -12.83
CA PHE A 81 1.90 -14.27 -13.07
C PHE A 81 2.48 -13.13 -13.92
N LEU A 82 1.78 -12.71 -14.98
CA LEU A 82 2.21 -11.58 -15.82
C LEU A 82 2.27 -10.26 -15.03
N PHE A 83 1.26 -9.96 -14.20
CA PHE A 83 1.27 -8.78 -13.33
C PHE A 83 2.42 -8.83 -12.32
N SER A 84 2.76 -10.01 -11.79
CA SER A 84 3.93 -10.17 -10.91
C SER A 84 5.24 -9.83 -11.62
N LEU A 85 5.40 -10.26 -12.88
CA LEU A 85 6.60 -9.98 -13.69
C LEU A 85 6.69 -8.50 -14.05
N VAL A 86 5.59 -7.90 -14.47
CA VAL A 86 5.49 -6.46 -14.76
C VAL A 86 5.89 -5.66 -13.53
N THR A 87 5.30 -5.98 -12.37
CA THR A 87 5.56 -5.28 -11.11
C THR A 87 7.01 -5.45 -10.66
N PHE A 88 7.57 -6.66 -10.76
CA PHE A 88 8.98 -6.90 -10.43
C PHE A 88 9.91 -6.08 -11.33
N TYR A 89 9.63 -6.06 -12.63
CA TYR A 89 10.42 -5.33 -13.59
C TYR A 89 10.37 -3.82 -13.32
N THR A 90 9.18 -3.22 -13.21
CA THR A 90 9.04 -1.77 -13.03
C THR A 90 9.50 -1.30 -11.66
N SER A 91 9.26 -2.06 -10.60
CA SER A 91 9.82 -1.77 -9.27
C SER A 91 11.35 -1.83 -9.27
N SER A 92 11.95 -2.71 -10.06
CA SER A 92 13.41 -2.75 -10.25
C SER A 92 13.94 -1.51 -10.99
N LEU A 93 13.19 -0.98 -11.96
CA LEU A 93 13.52 0.29 -12.62
C LEU A 93 13.39 1.47 -11.65
N LEU A 94 12.31 1.50 -10.86
CA LEU A 94 12.04 2.53 -9.87
C LEU A 94 13.12 2.56 -8.79
N ALA A 95 13.59 1.39 -8.34
CA ALA A 95 14.65 1.29 -7.35
C ALA A 95 15.97 1.94 -7.81
N ASP A 96 16.26 1.95 -9.12
CA ASP A 96 17.41 2.63 -9.71
C ASP A 96 17.22 4.17 -9.80
N CYS A 97 16.01 4.67 -9.56
CA CYS A 97 15.65 6.08 -9.62
C CYS A 97 15.62 6.75 -8.23
N TYR A 98 15.97 6.02 -7.16
CA TYR A 98 16.00 6.54 -5.79
C TYR A 98 16.98 7.70 -5.60
N ARG A 99 18.20 7.60 -6.16
CA ARG A 99 19.18 8.69 -6.19
C ARG A 99 19.16 9.38 -7.55
N ALA A 100 18.98 10.71 -7.57
CA ALA A 100 19.02 11.50 -8.79
C ALA A 100 20.47 11.68 -9.28
N GLY A 101 20.72 11.46 -10.58
CA GLY A 101 22.05 11.54 -11.17
C GLY A 101 22.89 10.27 -10.94
N ASP A 102 23.90 10.34 -10.08
CA ASP A 102 24.75 9.18 -9.80
C ASP A 102 24.03 8.16 -8.90
N PRO A 103 23.99 6.85 -9.25
CA PRO A 103 23.27 5.84 -8.47
C PRO A 103 23.80 5.60 -7.05
N ASN A 104 25.03 6.01 -6.73
CA ASN A 104 25.64 5.74 -5.42
C ASN A 104 25.88 7.01 -4.59
N SER A 105 26.17 8.13 -5.25
CA SER A 105 26.48 9.42 -4.60
C SER A 105 25.48 10.52 -4.93
N GLY A 106 24.52 10.26 -5.83
CA GLY A 106 23.48 11.21 -6.21
C GLY A 106 22.55 11.57 -5.06
N LYS A 107 21.88 12.73 -5.21
CA LYS A 107 20.94 13.24 -4.21
C LYS A 107 19.80 12.25 -4.01
N ARG A 108 19.54 11.91 -2.75
CA ARG A 108 18.44 11.02 -2.34
C ARG A 108 17.08 11.68 -2.60
N ASN A 109 16.14 10.89 -3.11
CA ASN A 109 14.72 11.23 -3.16
C ASN A 109 13.99 10.48 -2.03
N TYR A 110 13.38 11.22 -1.11
CA TYR A 110 12.73 10.64 0.07
C TYR A 110 11.33 10.10 -0.21
N THR A 111 10.69 10.63 -1.26
CA THR A 111 9.33 10.24 -1.67
C THR A 111 9.27 9.96 -3.16
N TYR A 112 8.27 9.20 -3.58
CA TYR A 112 8.00 8.93 -4.99
C TYR A 112 7.88 10.24 -5.79
N MET A 113 7.16 11.22 -5.26
CA MET A 113 6.97 12.54 -5.88
C MET A 113 8.28 13.31 -6.01
N ASP A 114 9.18 13.20 -5.03
CA ASP A 114 10.50 13.84 -5.10
C ASP A 114 11.35 13.25 -6.21
N ALA A 115 11.26 11.93 -6.45
CA ALA A 115 11.94 11.28 -7.57
C ALA A 115 11.41 11.77 -8.92
N VAL A 116 10.09 11.88 -9.08
CA VAL A 116 9.49 12.46 -10.30
C VAL A 116 9.91 13.92 -10.48
N ARG A 117 9.93 14.70 -9.40
CA ARG A 117 10.34 16.11 -9.42
C ARG A 117 11.80 16.29 -9.80
N SER A 118 12.70 15.47 -9.28
CA SER A 118 14.14 15.60 -9.53
C SER A 118 14.57 15.04 -10.89
N ILE A 119 13.90 14.00 -11.40
CA ILE A 119 14.31 13.29 -12.63
C ILE A 119 13.55 13.76 -13.87
N LEU A 120 12.24 14.03 -13.74
CA LEU A 120 11.38 14.41 -14.87
C LEU A 120 10.97 15.88 -14.84
N GLY A 121 10.65 16.40 -13.66
CA GLY A 121 10.25 17.80 -13.47
C GLY A 121 8.99 18.22 -14.24
N GLY A 122 8.70 19.53 -14.22
CA GLY A 122 7.62 20.15 -15.01
C GLY A 122 6.23 19.54 -14.75
N ALA A 123 5.46 19.37 -15.82
CA ALA A 123 4.08 18.86 -15.77
C ALA A 123 3.95 17.44 -15.21
N ASN A 124 5.02 16.63 -15.24
CA ASN A 124 5.02 15.26 -14.72
C ASN A 124 4.79 15.23 -13.20
N VAL A 125 5.24 16.26 -12.47
CA VAL A 125 5.03 16.36 -11.02
C VAL A 125 3.55 16.54 -10.70
N THR A 126 2.87 17.45 -11.41
CA THR A 126 1.43 17.67 -11.24
C THR A 126 0.63 16.43 -11.62
N LEU A 127 0.98 15.78 -12.73
CA LEU A 127 0.31 14.56 -13.18
C LEU A 127 0.50 13.40 -12.18
N CYS A 128 1.72 13.22 -11.67
CA CYS A 128 2.01 12.25 -10.61
C CYS A 128 1.21 12.55 -9.35
N GLY A 129 1.12 13.83 -8.94
CA GLY A 129 0.30 14.27 -7.83
C GLY A 129 -1.15 13.85 -7.97
N ILE A 130 -1.77 14.17 -9.11
CA ILE A 130 -3.17 13.82 -9.39
C ILE A 130 -3.39 12.30 -9.25
N PHE A 131 -2.61 11.48 -9.95
CA PHE A 131 -2.79 10.03 -9.90
C PHE A 131 -2.47 9.44 -8.53
N GLN A 132 -1.39 9.88 -7.88
CA GLN A 132 -0.99 9.35 -6.58
C GLN A 132 -2.03 9.68 -5.50
N TYR A 133 -2.49 10.93 -5.41
CA TYR A 133 -3.48 11.29 -4.39
C TYR A 133 -4.87 10.70 -4.66
N LEU A 134 -5.30 10.59 -5.92
CA LEU A 134 -6.54 9.87 -6.26
C LEU A 134 -6.46 8.39 -5.90
N ASN A 135 -5.30 7.75 -6.15
CA ASN A 135 -5.06 6.35 -5.79
C ASN A 135 -5.09 6.16 -4.26
N LEU A 136 -4.40 7.03 -3.50
CA LEU A 136 -4.41 7.00 -2.04
C LEU A 136 -5.82 7.22 -1.46
N LEU A 137 -6.58 8.16 -2.01
CA LEU A 137 -7.99 8.41 -1.64
C LEU A 137 -8.86 7.17 -1.91
N GLY A 138 -8.68 6.53 -3.06
CA GLY A 138 -9.38 5.31 -3.39
C GLY A 138 -9.06 4.17 -2.42
N ILE A 139 -7.77 3.97 -2.09
CA ILE A 139 -7.34 2.93 -1.13
C ILE A 139 -8.06 3.09 0.22
N VAL A 140 -8.10 4.29 0.78
CA VAL A 140 -8.76 4.52 2.09
C VAL A 140 -10.29 4.31 2.03
N ILE A 141 -10.93 4.62 0.90
CA ILE A 141 -12.35 4.30 0.65
C ILE A 141 -12.55 2.78 0.61
N GLY A 142 -11.70 2.07 -0.14
CA GLY A 142 -11.74 0.61 -0.26
C GLY A 142 -11.53 -0.10 1.07
N TYR A 143 -10.64 0.43 1.92
CA TYR A 143 -10.40 -0.11 3.27
C TYR A 143 -11.59 0.09 4.20
N THR A 144 -12.23 1.26 4.15
CA THR A 144 -13.45 1.52 4.92
C THR A 144 -14.56 0.53 4.53
N ILE A 145 -14.72 0.25 3.23
CA ILE A 145 -15.66 -0.75 2.73
C ILE A 145 -15.29 -2.15 3.23
N ALA A 146 -14.05 -2.59 3.01
CA ALA A 146 -13.61 -3.93 3.39
C ALA A 146 -13.69 -4.19 4.91
N ALA A 147 -13.27 -3.23 5.74
CA ALA A 147 -13.36 -3.35 7.19
C ALA A 147 -14.82 -3.43 7.66
N SER A 148 -15.72 -2.65 7.05
CA SER A 148 -17.14 -2.73 7.36
C SER A 148 -17.75 -4.09 7.00
N ILE A 149 -17.36 -4.67 5.86
CA ILE A 149 -17.78 -6.03 5.45
C ILE A 149 -17.32 -7.07 6.47
N SER A 150 -16.08 -6.97 6.95
CA SER A 150 -15.55 -7.90 7.94
C SER A 150 -16.20 -7.76 9.31
N MET A 151 -16.44 -6.53 9.79
CA MET A 151 -17.18 -6.34 11.06
C MET A 151 -18.63 -6.85 10.99
N MET A 152 -19.30 -6.63 9.84
CA MET A 152 -20.62 -7.19 9.59
C MET A 152 -20.60 -8.72 9.60
N ALA A 153 -19.61 -9.33 8.96
CA ALA A 153 -19.47 -10.79 8.91
C ALA A 153 -19.39 -11.39 10.32
N ILE A 154 -18.61 -10.79 11.22
CA ILE A 154 -18.51 -11.22 12.64
C ILE A 154 -19.88 -11.11 13.32
N LYS A 155 -20.57 -9.98 13.20
CA LYS A 155 -21.87 -9.80 13.88
C LYS A 155 -22.93 -10.74 13.34
N ARG A 156 -22.98 -10.91 12.01
CA ARG A 156 -23.93 -11.78 11.34
C ARG A 156 -23.70 -13.24 11.71
N SER A 157 -22.44 -13.69 11.69
CA SER A 157 -22.02 -15.03 12.15
C SER A 157 -22.52 -15.30 13.57
N ASN A 158 -22.21 -14.41 14.52
CA ASN A 158 -22.63 -14.57 15.92
C ASN A 158 -24.15 -14.52 16.11
N CYS A 159 -24.86 -13.66 15.38
CA CYS A 159 -26.32 -13.59 15.41
C CYS A 159 -26.97 -14.88 14.89
N PHE A 160 -26.48 -15.39 13.76
CA PHE A 160 -27.01 -16.60 13.13
C PHE A 160 -26.87 -17.80 14.08
N HIS A 161 -25.68 -18.02 14.66
CA HIS A 161 -25.42 -19.11 15.60
C HIS A 161 -26.20 -18.96 16.91
N LYS A 162 -26.28 -17.74 17.48
CA LYS A 162 -27.09 -17.49 18.69
C LYS A 162 -28.58 -17.77 18.46
N SER A 163 -29.08 -17.51 17.26
CA SER A 163 -30.48 -17.79 16.89
C SER A 163 -30.74 -19.27 16.54
N GLY A 164 -29.70 -20.12 16.50
CA GLY A 164 -29.80 -21.49 16.00
C GLY A 164 -30.19 -21.55 14.53
N GLY A 165 -29.76 -20.56 13.73
CA GLY A 165 -30.10 -20.43 12.31
C GLY A 165 -31.51 -19.91 12.00
N LYS A 166 -32.28 -19.50 13.02
CA LYS A 166 -33.69 -19.08 12.86
C LYS A 166 -33.85 -17.63 12.39
N ASN A 167 -32.82 -16.80 12.51
CA ASN A 167 -32.87 -15.39 12.12
C ASN A 167 -31.91 -15.14 10.94
N PRO A 168 -32.37 -14.55 9.82
CA PRO A 168 -31.49 -14.19 8.69
C PRO A 168 -30.45 -13.11 9.05
N CYS A 169 -30.64 -12.40 10.17
CA CYS A 169 -29.69 -11.47 10.76
C CYS A 169 -29.26 -10.35 9.80
N HIS A 170 -30.22 -9.59 9.28
CA HIS A 170 -29.96 -8.44 8.43
C HIS A 170 -29.14 -7.38 9.17
N MET A 171 -28.02 -6.97 8.56
CA MET A 171 -27.11 -5.95 9.11
C MET A 171 -27.04 -4.77 8.14
N SER A 172 -26.96 -3.55 8.69
CA SER A 172 -26.71 -2.35 7.87
C SER A 172 -25.21 -2.08 7.78
N SER A 173 -24.68 -1.95 6.56
CA SER A 173 -23.26 -1.65 6.35
C SER A 173 -22.85 -0.26 6.83
N ASN A 174 -23.78 0.69 6.77
CA ASN A 174 -23.53 2.09 7.10
C ASN A 174 -23.05 2.28 8.54
N VAL A 175 -23.65 1.56 9.49
CA VAL A 175 -23.26 1.64 10.91
C VAL A 175 -21.80 1.22 11.09
N TYR A 176 -21.37 0.16 10.40
CA TYR A 176 -19.99 -0.33 10.50
C TYR A 176 -18.99 0.56 9.77
N MET A 177 -19.38 1.20 8.66
CA MET A 177 -18.55 2.22 8.01
C MET A 177 -18.37 3.44 8.92
N ILE A 178 -19.44 3.89 9.59
CA ILE A 178 -19.37 5.01 10.56
C ILE A 178 -18.49 4.64 11.76
N ILE A 179 -18.61 3.41 12.29
CA ILE A 179 -17.73 2.93 13.38
C ILE A 179 -16.27 2.96 12.95
N PHE A 180 -15.95 2.41 11.77
CA PHE A 180 -14.58 2.43 11.24
C PHE A 180 -14.08 3.87 11.06
N GLY A 181 -14.86 4.73 10.40
CA GLY A 181 -14.52 6.15 10.23
C GLY A 181 -14.34 6.89 11.55
N ALA A 182 -15.15 6.60 12.57
CA ALA A 182 -14.97 7.16 13.91
C ALA A 182 -13.64 6.74 14.53
N THR A 183 -13.28 5.45 14.44
CA THR A 183 -11.96 4.96 14.87
C THR A 183 -10.83 5.68 14.12
N GLU A 184 -10.95 5.84 12.80
CA GLU A 184 -9.94 6.52 11.98
C GLU A 184 -9.85 8.02 12.28
N ILE A 185 -10.94 8.70 12.70
CA ILE A 185 -10.87 10.10 13.16
C ILE A 185 -9.91 10.21 14.34
N PHE A 186 -10.00 9.30 15.32
CA PHE A 186 -9.13 9.33 16.50
C PHE A 186 -7.68 8.98 16.15
N LEU A 187 -7.46 7.90 15.39
CA LEU A 187 -6.12 7.45 15.04
C LEU A 187 -5.41 8.41 14.09
N SER A 188 -6.16 9.05 13.18
CA SER A 188 -5.60 10.06 12.28
C SER A 188 -5.09 11.30 13.03
N GLN A 189 -5.42 11.51 14.31
CA GLN A 189 -4.83 12.62 15.08
C GLN A 189 -3.40 12.35 15.56
N ILE A 190 -2.90 11.11 15.40
CA ILE A 190 -1.54 10.75 15.77
C ILE A 190 -0.57 11.47 14.82
N PRO A 191 0.35 12.33 15.34
CA PRO A 191 1.16 13.22 14.52
C PRO A 191 2.24 12.53 13.68
N ASP A 192 2.89 11.49 14.22
CA ASP A 192 4.18 11.02 13.73
C ASP A 192 4.18 9.55 13.31
N PHE A 193 4.76 9.31 12.13
CA PHE A 193 4.96 7.99 11.55
C PHE A 193 5.90 7.12 12.41
N ASP A 194 6.83 7.74 13.13
CA ASP A 194 7.77 7.06 14.05
C ASP A 194 7.03 6.38 15.22
N GLN A 195 5.85 6.89 15.60
CA GLN A 195 4.99 6.29 16.62
C GLN A 195 4.11 5.16 16.07
N LEU A 196 4.14 4.90 14.76
CA LEU A 196 3.29 3.94 14.06
C LEU A 196 4.06 2.72 13.51
N TRP A 197 5.37 2.58 13.79
CA TRP A 197 6.12 1.39 13.33
C TRP A 197 5.47 0.10 13.83
N TRP A 198 4.98 0.09 15.07
CA TRP A 198 4.39 -1.09 15.70
C TRP A 198 3.09 -1.46 15.00
N LEU A 199 2.40 -0.44 14.51
CA LEU A 199 1.13 -0.55 13.81
C LEU A 199 1.34 -1.24 12.44
N SER A 200 2.43 -0.92 11.74
CA SER A 200 2.84 -1.64 10.53
C SER A 200 3.19 -3.11 10.79
N THR A 201 3.89 -3.42 11.88
CA THR A 201 4.22 -4.81 12.25
C THR A 201 2.96 -5.62 12.57
N VAL A 202 2.02 -5.04 13.32
CA VAL A 202 0.74 -5.67 13.64
C VAL A 202 -0.06 -5.91 12.35
N ALA A 203 -0.13 -4.92 11.47
CA ALA A 203 -0.76 -5.03 10.16
C ALA A 203 -0.22 -6.24 9.35
N ALA A 204 1.10 -6.41 9.32
CA ALA A 204 1.75 -7.54 8.65
C ALA A 204 1.32 -8.90 9.24
N ILE A 205 1.33 -9.04 10.57
CA ILE A 205 0.95 -10.29 11.23
C ILE A 205 -0.53 -10.60 10.96
N MET A 206 -1.38 -9.59 11.05
CA MET A 206 -2.81 -9.74 10.77
C MET A 206 -3.07 -10.14 9.31
N SER A 207 -2.29 -9.61 8.37
CA SER A 207 -2.45 -9.92 6.95
C SER A 207 -2.14 -11.35 6.57
N PHE A 208 -1.05 -11.90 7.12
CA PHE A 208 -0.77 -13.32 7.03
C PHE A 208 -1.83 -14.16 7.74
N THR A 209 -2.30 -13.72 8.91
CA THR A 209 -3.29 -14.46 9.71
C THR A 209 -4.57 -14.72 8.91
N TYR A 210 -5.23 -13.68 8.39
CA TYR A 210 -6.48 -13.90 7.65
C TYR A 210 -6.27 -14.58 6.30
N SER A 211 -5.12 -14.37 5.65
CA SER A 211 -4.80 -15.00 4.35
C SER A 211 -4.58 -16.50 4.51
N ILE A 212 -3.84 -16.92 5.55
CA ILE A 212 -3.62 -18.33 5.88
C ILE A 212 -4.94 -19.00 6.23
N ILE A 213 -5.77 -18.37 7.08
CA ILE A 213 -7.10 -18.91 7.41
C ILE A 213 -7.97 -19.05 6.16
N GLY A 214 -8.04 -18.02 5.32
CA GLY A 214 -8.81 -18.06 4.06
C GLY A 214 -8.34 -19.17 3.12
N LEU A 215 -7.02 -19.33 2.97
CA LEU A 215 -6.42 -20.41 2.19
C LEU A 215 -6.77 -21.79 2.78
N SER A 216 -6.59 -21.98 4.08
CA SER A 216 -6.91 -23.24 4.77
C SER A 216 -8.38 -23.61 4.64
N LEU A 217 -9.29 -22.64 4.76
CA LEU A 217 -10.73 -22.84 4.54
C LEU A 217 -11.03 -23.21 3.09
N GLY A 218 -10.37 -22.57 2.12
CA GLY A 218 -10.48 -22.93 0.70
C GLY A 218 -10.06 -24.38 0.44
N ILE A 219 -8.88 -24.78 0.95
CA ILE A 219 -8.39 -26.16 0.84
C ILE A 219 -9.35 -27.14 1.51
N ALA A 220 -9.80 -26.84 2.73
CA ALA A 220 -10.76 -27.69 3.44
C ALA A 220 -12.07 -27.84 2.66
N LYS A 221 -12.56 -26.77 2.02
CA LYS A 221 -13.78 -26.83 1.21
C LYS A 221 -13.63 -27.66 -0.05
N VAL A 222 -12.47 -27.58 -0.71
CA VAL A 222 -12.14 -28.44 -1.86
C VAL A 222 -12.05 -29.90 -1.41
N ALA A 223 -11.42 -30.18 -0.27
CA ALA A 223 -11.33 -31.53 0.29
C ALA A 223 -12.70 -32.09 0.66
N GLU A 224 -13.59 -31.29 1.26
CA GLU A 224 -14.97 -31.65 1.61
C GLU A 224 -15.81 -31.98 0.36
N THR A 225 -15.67 -31.18 -0.70
CA THR A 225 -16.45 -31.35 -1.93
C THR A 225 -15.85 -32.39 -2.89
N GLY A 226 -14.61 -32.82 -2.66
CA GLY A 226 -13.89 -33.80 -3.48
C GLY A 226 -13.64 -33.37 -4.93
N THR A 227 -13.90 -32.11 -5.28
CA THR A 227 -13.85 -31.62 -6.67
C THR A 227 -13.34 -30.19 -6.74
N PHE A 228 -12.63 -29.88 -7.81
CA PHE A 228 -12.24 -28.50 -8.15
C PHE A 228 -13.35 -27.88 -9.00
N LYS A 229 -14.00 -26.83 -8.49
CA LYS A 229 -15.02 -26.10 -9.23
C LYS A 229 -14.42 -25.11 -10.24
N GLY A 230 -15.29 -24.53 -11.06
CA GLY A 230 -14.96 -23.46 -11.99
C GLY A 230 -14.64 -23.95 -13.41
N GLY A 231 -14.97 -23.12 -14.40
CA GLY A 231 -14.64 -23.35 -15.81
C GLY A 231 -13.26 -22.85 -16.23
N LEU A 232 -12.81 -23.30 -17.41
CA LEU A 232 -11.53 -22.89 -18.01
C LEU A 232 -11.50 -21.40 -18.39
N THR A 233 -12.64 -20.84 -18.79
CA THR A 233 -12.79 -19.48 -19.34
C THR A 233 -13.61 -18.55 -18.43
N GLY A 234 -13.62 -18.88 -17.13
CA GLY A 234 -14.30 -18.12 -16.09
C GLY A 234 -15.82 -18.29 -16.12
N ILE A 235 -16.51 -17.34 -15.51
CA ILE A 235 -17.96 -17.34 -15.34
C ILE A 235 -18.71 -17.69 -16.64
N SER A 236 -19.67 -18.61 -16.52
CA SER A 236 -20.45 -19.07 -17.66
C SER A 236 -21.47 -18.01 -18.12
N ILE A 237 -21.76 -17.98 -19.42
CA ILE A 237 -22.87 -17.19 -19.96
C ILE A 237 -24.18 -17.86 -19.52
N GLY A 238 -25.13 -17.09 -19.01
CA GLY A 238 -26.39 -17.58 -18.43
C GLY A 238 -26.73 -16.83 -17.14
N PRO A 239 -26.00 -17.08 -16.02
CA PRO A 239 -26.10 -16.25 -14.81
C PRO A 239 -25.78 -14.77 -15.06
N VAL A 240 -24.96 -14.50 -16.09
CA VAL A 240 -24.61 -13.17 -16.58
C VAL A 240 -24.81 -13.09 -18.09
N SER A 241 -25.14 -11.89 -18.57
CA SER A 241 -25.13 -11.58 -20.02
C SER A 241 -23.71 -11.55 -20.58
N GLU A 242 -23.57 -11.67 -21.90
CA GLU A 242 -22.27 -11.57 -22.59
C GLU A 242 -21.56 -10.24 -22.28
N THR A 243 -22.31 -9.13 -22.32
CA THR A 243 -21.76 -7.80 -21.97
C THR A 243 -21.27 -7.74 -20.53
N GLN A 244 -22.01 -8.33 -19.58
CA GLN A 244 -21.58 -8.37 -18.18
C GLN A 244 -20.35 -9.25 -17.98
N LYS A 245 -20.24 -10.35 -18.72
CA LYS A 245 -19.02 -11.18 -18.70
C LYS A 245 -17.82 -10.34 -19.15
N ILE A 246 -17.91 -9.60 -20.25
CA ILE A 246 -16.83 -8.71 -20.72
C ILE A 246 -16.46 -7.69 -19.63
N TRP A 247 -17.43 -6.98 -19.06
CA TRP A 247 -17.16 -5.96 -18.04
C TRP A 247 -16.51 -6.54 -16.79
N ARG A 248 -16.97 -7.71 -16.32
CA ARG A 248 -16.40 -8.39 -15.14
C ARG A 248 -15.00 -8.93 -15.41
N THR A 249 -14.76 -9.50 -16.59
CA THR A 249 -13.42 -9.95 -16.99
C THR A 249 -12.45 -8.76 -17.07
N SER A 250 -12.90 -7.63 -17.63
CA SER A 250 -12.10 -6.40 -17.66
C SER A 250 -11.82 -5.87 -16.25
N GLN A 251 -12.83 -5.79 -15.39
CA GLN A 251 -12.69 -5.36 -14.00
C GLN A 251 -11.73 -6.26 -13.21
N ALA A 252 -11.76 -7.57 -13.43
CA ALA A 252 -10.85 -8.51 -12.77
C ALA A 252 -9.36 -8.20 -13.05
N LEU A 253 -9.03 -7.60 -14.21
CA LEU A 253 -7.68 -7.11 -14.49
C LEU A 253 -7.31 -5.96 -13.53
N GLY A 254 -8.26 -5.06 -13.25
CA GLY A 254 -8.11 -3.98 -12.28
C GLY A 254 -7.91 -4.51 -10.86
N ASP A 255 -8.70 -5.52 -10.46
CA ASP A 255 -8.57 -6.14 -9.14
C ASP A 255 -7.19 -6.80 -8.94
N ILE A 256 -6.70 -7.53 -9.95
CA ILE A 256 -5.36 -8.10 -9.93
C ILE A 256 -4.29 -6.99 -9.92
N ALA A 257 -4.48 -5.94 -10.71
CA ALA A 257 -3.56 -4.80 -10.75
C ALA A 257 -3.46 -4.09 -9.39
N PHE A 258 -4.59 -3.94 -8.71
CA PHE A 258 -4.66 -3.40 -7.35
C PHE A 258 -3.91 -4.30 -6.35
N ALA A 259 -4.08 -5.62 -6.44
CA ALA A 259 -3.39 -6.55 -5.55
C ALA A 259 -1.86 -6.42 -5.64
N TYR A 260 -1.30 -6.11 -6.82
CA TYR A 260 0.14 -5.89 -6.99
C TYR A 260 0.60 -4.44 -6.78
N SER A 261 -0.29 -3.53 -6.37
CA SER A 261 0.01 -2.10 -6.28
C SER A 261 0.71 -1.72 -4.97
N TYR A 262 2.05 -1.62 -5.02
CA TYR A 262 2.85 -1.00 -3.93
C TYR A 262 3.90 0.01 -4.41
N ALA A 263 4.03 0.21 -5.73
CA ALA A 263 5.04 1.10 -6.31
C ALA A 263 4.98 2.53 -5.73
N VAL A 264 3.80 2.99 -5.33
CA VAL A 264 3.53 4.31 -4.75
C VAL A 264 4.19 4.58 -3.40
N VAL A 265 4.64 3.54 -2.69
CA VAL A 265 5.36 3.63 -1.41
C VAL A 265 6.78 3.04 -1.50
N LEU A 266 7.22 2.66 -2.71
CA LEU A 266 8.48 1.94 -2.89
C LEU A 266 9.68 2.81 -2.51
N ILE A 267 9.68 4.07 -2.93
CA ILE A 267 10.80 5.01 -2.67
C ILE A 267 10.90 5.32 -1.18
N GLU A 268 9.77 5.49 -0.51
CA GLU A 268 9.66 5.72 0.93
C GLU A 268 10.19 4.51 1.71
N ILE A 269 9.86 3.28 1.29
CA ILE A 269 10.45 2.06 1.88
C ILE A 269 11.95 2.00 1.62
N GLN A 270 12.39 2.30 0.40
CA GLN A 270 13.81 2.33 0.04
C GLN A 270 14.59 3.40 0.82
N ASP A 271 13.94 4.50 1.19
CA ASP A 271 14.52 5.56 2.02
C ASP A 271 14.79 5.11 3.45
N THR A 272 14.29 3.97 3.90
CA THR A 272 14.64 3.39 5.23
C THR A 272 15.89 2.52 5.20
N ILE A 273 16.37 2.14 4.00
CA ILE A 273 17.43 1.15 3.82
C ILE A 273 18.81 1.76 4.07
N LYS A 274 19.63 1.08 4.86
CA LYS A 274 21.02 1.44 5.11
C LYS A 274 21.91 1.20 3.87
N SER A 275 22.97 1.99 3.73
CA SER A 275 24.03 1.82 2.74
C SER A 275 25.39 1.87 3.43
N PRO A 276 26.39 1.02 3.07
CA PRO A 276 26.39 -0.03 2.04
C PRO A 276 25.70 -1.36 2.45
N PRO A 277 25.34 -2.25 1.48
CA PRO A 277 25.42 -2.07 0.02
C PRO A 277 24.39 -1.05 -0.50
N SER A 278 24.47 -0.65 -1.78
CA SER A 278 23.58 0.39 -2.33
C SER A 278 22.11 0.07 -2.10
N GLU A 279 21.34 1.12 -1.83
CA GLU A 279 19.92 1.03 -1.50
C GLU A 279 19.15 0.31 -2.62
N ALA A 280 19.47 0.63 -3.88
CA ALA A 280 18.87 0.00 -5.07
C ALA A 280 19.12 -1.52 -5.12
N LYS A 281 20.33 -1.98 -4.77
CA LYS A 281 20.67 -3.42 -4.77
C LYS A 281 19.88 -4.16 -3.70
N THR A 282 19.83 -3.60 -2.48
CA THR A 282 19.06 -4.15 -1.37
C THR A 282 17.56 -4.16 -1.71
N MET A 283 17.05 -3.07 -2.29
CA MET A 283 15.64 -2.91 -2.64
C MET A 283 15.19 -3.88 -3.75
N LYS A 284 16.03 -4.12 -4.77
CA LYS A 284 15.76 -5.13 -5.81
C LYS A 284 15.68 -6.55 -5.23
N LYS A 285 16.57 -6.90 -4.30
CA LYS A 285 16.52 -8.19 -3.61
C LYS A 285 15.27 -8.33 -2.74
N ALA A 286 14.92 -7.28 -2.00
CA ALA A 286 13.70 -7.25 -1.19
C ALA A 286 12.44 -7.37 -2.07
N THR A 287 12.42 -6.67 -3.20
CA THR A 287 11.34 -6.73 -4.21
C THR A 287 11.19 -8.13 -4.79
N LEU A 288 12.29 -8.80 -5.15
CA LEU A 288 12.25 -10.19 -5.65
C LEU A 288 11.62 -11.14 -4.62
N ILE A 289 12.11 -11.11 -3.38
CA ILE A 289 11.60 -11.98 -2.30
C ILE A 289 10.13 -11.70 -2.05
N SER A 290 9.76 -10.42 -1.94
CA SER A 290 8.39 -10.01 -1.62
C SER A 290 7.42 -10.40 -2.71
N ILE A 291 7.72 -10.13 -3.98
CA ILE A 291 6.84 -10.49 -5.10
C ILE A 291 6.73 -11.99 -5.26
N ALA A 292 7.80 -12.76 -5.03
CA ALA A 292 7.73 -14.22 -5.07
C ALA A 292 6.80 -14.77 -3.98
N VAL A 293 6.95 -14.29 -2.74
CA VAL A 293 6.11 -14.67 -1.60
C VAL A 293 4.65 -14.27 -1.83
N THR A 294 4.40 -13.01 -2.21
CA THR A 294 3.04 -12.50 -2.40
C THR A 294 2.36 -13.19 -3.57
N THR A 295 3.04 -13.39 -4.70
CA THR A 295 2.48 -14.10 -5.86
C THR A 295 2.12 -15.53 -5.52
N THR A 296 2.97 -16.23 -4.77
CA THR A 296 2.67 -17.59 -4.31
C THR A 296 1.40 -17.58 -3.44
N PHE A 297 1.33 -16.69 -2.45
CA PHE A 297 0.15 -16.55 -1.59
C PHE A 297 -1.12 -16.18 -2.36
N TYR A 298 -1.00 -15.26 -3.32
CA TYR A 298 -2.09 -14.78 -4.14
C TYR A 298 -2.64 -15.87 -5.04
N MET A 299 -1.76 -16.60 -5.72
CA MET A 299 -2.13 -17.76 -6.54
C MET A 299 -2.81 -18.81 -5.68
N LEU A 300 -2.28 -19.13 -4.49
CA LEU A 300 -2.89 -20.08 -3.58
C LEU A 300 -4.29 -19.63 -3.12
N CYS A 301 -4.43 -18.41 -2.62
CA CYS A 301 -5.71 -17.89 -2.13
C CYS A 301 -6.75 -17.75 -3.25
N GLY A 302 -6.34 -17.17 -4.39
CA GLY A 302 -7.20 -16.99 -5.55
C GLY A 302 -7.66 -18.33 -6.14
N CYS A 303 -6.71 -19.23 -6.42
CA CYS A 303 -7.01 -20.53 -7.03
C CYS A 303 -7.81 -21.42 -6.08
N MET A 304 -7.47 -21.49 -4.78
CA MET A 304 -8.24 -22.31 -3.84
C MET A 304 -9.61 -21.71 -3.55
N GLY A 305 -9.75 -20.39 -3.54
CA GLY A 305 -11.06 -19.73 -3.49
C GLY A 305 -11.91 -20.09 -4.70
N TYR A 306 -11.35 -20.03 -5.91
CA TYR A 306 -12.07 -20.42 -7.12
C TYR A 306 -12.38 -21.92 -7.17
N ALA A 307 -11.46 -22.78 -6.73
CA ALA A 307 -11.70 -24.21 -6.61
C ALA A 307 -12.84 -24.55 -5.64
N ALA A 308 -12.96 -23.80 -4.54
CA ALA A 308 -14.00 -24.00 -3.53
C ALA A 308 -15.40 -23.53 -3.99
N PHE A 309 -15.45 -22.41 -4.72
CA PHE A 309 -16.71 -21.70 -5.01
C PHE A 309 -17.11 -21.64 -6.49
N GLY A 310 -16.19 -21.86 -7.43
CA GLY A 310 -16.42 -21.74 -8.88
C GLY A 310 -16.92 -20.35 -9.26
N ASP A 311 -17.90 -20.30 -10.16
CA ASP A 311 -18.54 -19.05 -10.64
C ASP A 311 -19.16 -18.21 -9.50
N ALA A 312 -19.42 -18.81 -8.34
CA ALA A 312 -19.97 -18.16 -7.16
C ALA A 312 -18.89 -17.64 -6.19
N ALA A 313 -17.62 -17.59 -6.60
CA ALA A 313 -16.56 -17.04 -5.76
C ALA A 313 -16.89 -15.61 -5.30
N PRO A 314 -16.84 -15.34 -3.98
CA PRO A 314 -17.22 -14.04 -3.45
C PRO A 314 -16.15 -12.98 -3.71
N GLY A 315 -16.56 -11.72 -3.83
CA GLY A 315 -15.64 -10.57 -3.94
C GLY A 315 -14.72 -10.35 -2.75
N ASN A 316 -15.11 -10.86 -1.58
CA ASN A 316 -14.21 -11.01 -0.45
C ASN A 316 -14.19 -12.49 -0.07
N LEU A 317 -13.05 -13.16 -0.26
CA LEU A 317 -12.86 -14.60 -0.03
C LEU A 317 -13.49 -15.09 1.28
N LEU A 318 -13.34 -14.35 2.39
CA LEU A 318 -13.85 -14.79 3.69
C LEU A 318 -15.38 -14.78 3.80
N THR A 319 -16.07 -13.97 2.99
CA THR A 319 -17.53 -13.91 3.03
C THR A 319 -18.20 -15.18 2.52
N GLY A 320 -17.50 -15.94 1.66
CA GLY A 320 -17.97 -17.25 1.18
C GLY A 320 -17.99 -18.33 2.26
N PHE A 321 -17.27 -18.11 3.37
CA PHE A 321 -17.19 -19.05 4.48
C PHE A 321 -18.08 -18.67 5.66
N GLY A 322 -18.87 -17.59 5.63
CA GLY A 322 -19.56 -17.02 6.81
C GLY A 322 -20.43 -17.96 7.66
N PHE A 323 -20.74 -19.17 7.18
CA PHE A 323 -21.49 -20.22 7.91
C PHE A 323 -20.68 -21.51 8.13
N TYR A 324 -19.37 -21.50 7.91
CA TYR A 324 -18.50 -22.64 8.12
C TYR A 324 -18.29 -22.89 9.61
N ASN A 325 -18.23 -24.16 10.00
CA ASN A 325 -17.89 -24.57 11.35
C ASN A 325 -16.45 -25.07 11.42
N PRO A 326 -15.60 -24.56 12.33
CA PRO A 326 -15.95 -23.65 13.42
C PRO A 326 -16.03 -22.16 13.01
N TYR A 327 -17.13 -21.50 13.35
CA TYR A 327 -17.38 -20.09 13.00
C TYR A 327 -16.43 -19.10 13.70
N TRP A 328 -15.91 -19.46 14.88
CA TRP A 328 -14.94 -18.62 15.61
C TRP A 328 -13.66 -18.38 14.80
N LEU A 329 -13.27 -19.33 13.94
CA LEU A 329 -12.07 -19.21 13.11
C LEU A 329 -12.24 -18.11 12.05
N ILE A 330 -13.46 -17.98 11.51
CA ILE A 330 -13.82 -16.94 10.54
C ILE A 330 -13.95 -15.58 11.21
N ASP A 331 -14.47 -15.57 12.44
CA ASP A 331 -14.54 -14.34 13.23
C ASP A 331 -13.13 -13.81 13.52
N ILE A 332 -12.16 -14.68 13.86
CA ILE A 332 -10.75 -14.30 14.01
C ILE A 332 -10.19 -13.74 12.70
N ALA A 333 -10.43 -14.39 11.56
CA ALA A 333 -9.93 -13.92 10.28
C ALA A 333 -10.51 -12.55 9.89
N ASN A 334 -11.80 -12.33 10.11
CA ASN A 334 -12.42 -11.02 9.88
C ASN A 334 -11.94 -9.96 10.88
N ALA A 335 -11.71 -10.30 12.14
CA ALA A 335 -11.14 -9.39 13.13
C ALA A 335 -9.71 -8.98 12.73
N ALA A 336 -8.91 -9.93 12.24
CA ALA A 336 -7.58 -9.66 11.71
C ALA A 336 -7.62 -8.71 10.50
N ILE A 337 -8.59 -8.87 9.58
CA ILE A 337 -8.80 -7.90 8.50
C ILE A 337 -9.06 -6.50 9.06
N VAL A 338 -9.97 -6.35 10.02
CA VAL A 338 -10.30 -5.04 10.60
C VAL A 338 -9.08 -4.39 11.22
N ILE A 339 -8.33 -5.12 12.05
CA ILE A 339 -7.09 -4.63 12.69
C ILE A 339 -6.05 -4.25 11.65
N HIS A 340 -5.88 -5.07 10.60
CA HIS A 340 -4.98 -4.74 9.50
C HIS A 340 -5.40 -3.43 8.83
N LEU A 341 -6.66 -3.32 8.41
CA LEU A 341 -7.14 -2.18 7.63
C LEU A 341 -7.13 -0.87 8.42
N VAL A 342 -7.33 -0.91 9.74
CA VAL A 342 -7.11 0.25 10.62
C VAL A 342 -5.69 0.79 10.47
N GLY A 343 -4.71 -0.11 10.51
CA GLY A 343 -3.32 0.30 10.38
C GLY A 343 -2.91 0.73 8.99
N ALA A 344 -3.37 -0.01 7.99
CA ALA A 344 -3.11 0.33 6.60
C ALA A 344 -3.74 1.68 6.23
N TYR A 345 -4.95 2.01 6.74
CA TYR A 345 -5.57 3.32 6.53
C TYR A 345 -4.66 4.47 6.96
N GLN A 346 -3.99 4.34 8.11
CA GLN A 346 -3.03 5.34 8.58
C GLN A 346 -1.82 5.46 7.65
N VAL A 347 -1.26 4.35 7.19
CA VAL A 347 -0.11 4.37 6.26
C VAL A 347 -0.44 5.14 4.96
N PHE A 348 -1.64 4.97 4.41
CA PHE A 348 -2.02 5.59 3.14
C PHE A 348 -2.65 6.99 3.27
N SER A 349 -3.22 7.36 4.42
CA SER A 349 -3.79 8.70 4.66
C SER A 349 -2.74 9.74 5.06
N GLN A 350 -1.69 9.35 5.77
CA GLN A 350 -0.66 10.28 6.26
C GLN A 350 0.05 11.06 5.14
N PRO A 351 0.40 10.48 3.96
CA PRO A 351 0.95 11.25 2.85
C PRO A 351 0.03 12.37 2.33
N ILE A 352 -1.30 12.15 2.38
CA ILE A 352 -2.29 13.17 2.01
C ILE A 352 -2.28 14.29 3.05
N PHE A 353 -2.32 13.94 4.33
CA PHE A 353 -2.28 14.92 5.43
C PHE A 353 -1.00 15.75 5.39
N ALA A 354 0.16 15.10 5.29
CA ALA A 354 1.45 15.78 5.23
C ALA A 354 1.53 16.76 4.05
N PHE A 355 0.99 16.39 2.88
CA PHE A 355 0.95 17.27 1.73
C PHE A 355 0.07 18.50 1.98
N VAL A 356 -1.20 18.30 2.36
CA VAL A 356 -2.14 19.41 2.54
C VAL A 356 -1.70 20.32 3.69
N GLU A 357 -1.24 19.75 4.81
CA GLU A 357 -0.71 20.53 5.93
C GLU A 357 0.50 21.37 5.50
N LYS A 358 1.45 20.78 4.79
CA LYS A 358 2.64 21.51 4.31
C LYS A 358 2.27 22.66 3.36
N GLU A 359 1.43 22.41 2.37
CA GLU A 359 1.01 23.43 1.39
C GLU A 359 0.25 24.58 2.06
N VAL A 360 -0.67 24.26 2.98
CA VAL A 360 -1.43 25.28 3.71
C VAL A 360 -0.52 26.09 4.63
N THR A 361 0.40 25.45 5.36
CA THR A 361 1.31 26.14 6.28
C THR A 361 2.31 27.02 5.56
N GLN A 362 2.79 26.60 4.37
CA GLN A 362 3.64 27.44 3.53
C GLN A 362 2.89 28.65 2.96
N ARG A 363 1.61 28.48 2.60
CA ARG A 363 0.80 29.55 2.03
C ARG A 363 0.22 30.51 3.08
N TRP A 364 -0.12 29.98 4.25
CA TRP A 364 -0.81 30.67 5.35
C TRP A 364 -0.18 30.30 6.71
N PRO A 365 0.99 30.84 7.07
CA PRO A 365 1.71 30.45 8.28
C PRO A 365 0.94 30.66 9.59
N HIS A 366 -0.03 31.58 9.61
CA HIS A 366 -0.83 31.91 10.80
C HIS A 366 -1.97 30.93 11.10
N ILE A 367 -2.25 29.96 10.21
CA ILE A 367 -3.32 28.97 10.39
C ILE A 367 -2.94 27.88 11.40
N GLU A 368 -1.64 27.60 11.59
CA GLU A 368 -1.16 26.62 12.58
C GLU A 368 -1.10 27.18 14.00
N ARG A 369 -2.22 27.67 14.54
CA ARG A 369 -2.28 28.02 15.96
C ARG A 369 -2.22 26.75 16.81
N GLU A 370 -1.16 26.64 17.62
CA GLU A 370 -0.99 25.57 18.61
C GLU A 370 -1.70 25.93 19.92
N PHE A 371 -2.60 25.06 20.36
CA PHE A 371 -3.26 25.14 21.66
C PHE A 371 -2.72 24.04 22.56
N LYS A 372 -2.19 24.40 23.73
CA LYS A 372 -1.72 23.43 24.72
C LYS A 372 -2.90 23.03 25.61
N ILE A 373 -3.36 21.81 25.47
CA ILE A 373 -4.41 21.24 26.31
C ILE A 373 -3.75 20.51 27.47
N PRO A 374 -3.98 20.94 28.73
CA PRO A 374 -3.47 20.22 29.89
C PRO A 374 -4.24 18.88 30.02
N ILE A 375 -3.53 17.77 29.98
CA ILE A 375 -4.08 16.43 30.23
C ILE A 375 -3.61 15.99 31.62
N PRO A 376 -4.52 15.72 32.58
CA PRO A 376 -4.13 15.24 33.90
C PRO A 376 -3.25 13.99 33.80
N GLY A 377 -2.03 14.04 34.34
CA GLY A 377 -1.09 12.92 34.36
C GLY A 377 -0.21 12.73 33.12
N PHE A 378 -0.35 13.57 32.08
CA PHE A 378 0.49 13.52 30.87
C PHE A 378 1.07 14.89 30.50
N SER A 379 2.07 14.90 29.61
CA SER A 379 2.57 16.15 29.04
C SER A 379 1.45 16.90 28.27
N PRO A 380 1.40 18.25 28.32
CA PRO A 380 0.36 19.02 27.64
C PRO A 380 0.28 18.67 26.16
N TYR A 381 -0.90 18.31 25.69
CA TYR A 381 -1.13 17.95 24.29
C TYR A 381 -1.16 19.21 23.43
N LYS A 382 -0.28 19.27 22.43
CA LYS A 382 -0.20 20.38 21.48
C LYS A 382 -1.19 20.15 20.35
N LEU A 383 -2.40 20.67 20.50
CA LEU A 383 -3.45 20.58 19.49
C LEU A 383 -3.25 21.67 18.42
N LYS A 384 -3.16 21.26 17.15
CA LYS A 384 -3.29 22.17 16.00
C LYS A 384 -4.72 22.07 15.48
N VAL A 385 -5.52 23.12 15.64
CA VAL A 385 -6.96 23.11 15.26
C VAL A 385 -7.15 22.83 13.78
N PHE A 386 -6.30 23.41 12.91
CA PHE A 386 -6.33 23.14 11.48
C PHE A 386 -6.14 21.65 11.16
N ARG A 387 -5.13 21.02 11.77
CA ARG A 387 -4.86 19.58 11.62
C ARG A 387 -6.08 18.75 12.05
N LEU A 388 -6.65 19.05 13.21
CA LEU A 388 -7.82 18.36 13.73
C LEU A 388 -8.97 18.43 12.72
N VAL A 389 -9.36 19.64 12.31
CA VAL A 389 -10.48 19.85 11.39
C VAL A 389 -10.22 19.19 10.04
N LEU A 390 -9.05 19.40 9.45
CA LEU A 390 -8.69 18.85 8.15
C LEU A 390 -8.77 17.32 8.14
N ARG A 391 -8.12 16.66 9.12
CA ARG A 391 -8.08 15.20 9.18
C ARG A 391 -9.46 14.63 9.47
N THR A 392 -10.24 15.25 10.36
CA THR A 392 -11.63 14.84 10.62
C THR A 392 -12.51 14.98 9.39
N VAL A 393 -12.47 16.12 8.69
CA VAL A 393 -13.25 16.35 7.46
C VAL A 393 -12.88 15.34 6.38
N PHE A 394 -11.59 15.03 6.23
CA PHE A 394 -11.13 14.01 5.28
C PHE A 394 -11.71 12.62 5.60
N VAL A 395 -11.63 12.17 6.85
CA VAL A 395 -12.16 10.86 7.25
C VAL A 395 -13.68 10.81 7.08
N VAL A 396 -14.40 11.89 7.44
CA VAL A 396 -15.85 11.99 7.21
C VAL A 396 -16.18 11.91 5.72
N LEU A 397 -15.47 12.65 4.87
CA LEU A 397 -15.69 12.64 3.41
C LEU A 397 -15.48 11.23 2.83
N THR A 398 -14.36 10.58 3.15
CA THR A 398 -14.08 9.23 2.65
C THR A 398 -15.11 8.22 3.13
N THR A 399 -15.56 8.32 4.39
CA THR A 399 -16.61 7.47 4.96
C THR A 399 -17.94 7.66 4.23
N VAL A 400 -18.35 8.91 3.97
CA VAL A 400 -19.57 9.21 3.21
C VAL A 400 -19.48 8.66 1.79
N ILE A 401 -18.33 8.81 1.12
CA ILE A 401 -18.13 8.24 -0.22
C ILE A 401 -18.24 6.71 -0.18
N SER A 402 -17.65 6.03 0.82
CA SER A 402 -17.80 4.58 1.01
C SER A 402 -19.25 4.15 1.21
N MET A 403 -20.08 4.95 1.89
CA MET A 403 -21.51 4.68 2.09
C MET A 403 -22.34 4.86 0.80
N LEU A 404 -21.92 5.80 -0.06
CA LEU A 404 -22.54 6.04 -1.36
C LEU A 404 -22.17 4.97 -2.39
N LEU A 405 -20.96 4.41 -2.29
CA LEU A 405 -20.39 3.45 -3.25
C LEU A 405 -19.83 2.20 -2.54
N PRO A 406 -20.65 1.38 -1.87
CA PRO A 406 -20.18 0.22 -1.08
C PRO A 406 -19.81 -1.01 -1.93
N PHE A 407 -19.31 -0.81 -3.16
CA PHE A 407 -19.03 -1.87 -4.13
C PHE A 407 -17.55 -2.25 -4.10
N PHE A 408 -17.18 -3.19 -3.22
CA PHE A 408 -15.78 -3.49 -2.91
C PHE A 408 -14.92 -3.78 -4.17
N ASN A 409 -15.33 -4.74 -5.00
CA ASN A 409 -14.56 -5.10 -6.21
C ASN A 409 -14.57 -3.98 -7.24
N ASP A 410 -15.68 -3.25 -7.41
CA ASP A 410 -15.73 -2.19 -8.43
C ASP A 410 -14.77 -1.07 -8.07
N ILE A 411 -14.76 -0.68 -6.79
CA ILE A 411 -13.86 0.34 -6.26
C ILE A 411 -12.41 -0.13 -6.35
N VAL A 412 -12.11 -1.35 -5.92
CA VAL A 412 -10.77 -1.96 -6.03
C VAL A 412 -10.30 -2.00 -7.49
N GLY A 413 -11.17 -2.38 -8.42
CA GLY A 413 -10.87 -2.41 -9.85
C GLY A 413 -10.57 -1.03 -10.42
N VAL A 414 -11.35 0.01 -10.06
CA VAL A 414 -11.08 1.40 -10.46
C VAL A 414 -9.72 1.86 -9.91
N ILE A 415 -9.43 1.58 -8.64
CA ILE A 415 -8.17 1.97 -8.00
C ILE A 415 -6.99 1.29 -8.70
N GLY A 416 -7.08 -0.02 -8.94
CA GLY A 416 -6.07 -0.77 -9.66
C GLY A 416 -5.84 -0.24 -11.07
N ALA A 417 -6.92 0.04 -11.81
CA ALA A 417 -6.83 0.57 -13.16
C ALA A 417 -6.16 1.95 -13.23
N LEU A 418 -6.54 2.86 -12.31
CA LEU A 418 -6.01 4.22 -12.22
C LEU A 418 -4.58 4.27 -11.65
N GLY A 419 -4.21 3.34 -10.77
CA GLY A 419 -2.88 3.28 -10.19
C GLY A 419 -1.86 2.57 -11.08
N PHE A 420 -2.25 1.49 -11.74
CA PHE A 420 -1.34 0.57 -12.42
C PHE A 420 -0.50 1.22 -13.51
N TRP A 421 -1.13 1.76 -14.56
CA TRP A 421 -0.34 2.35 -15.64
C TRP A 421 0.46 3.58 -15.19
N PRO A 422 -0.13 4.65 -14.62
CA PRO A 422 0.64 5.86 -14.36
C PRO A 422 1.72 5.65 -13.30
N LEU A 423 1.39 5.02 -12.16
CA LEU A 423 2.27 4.95 -10.99
C LEU A 423 3.14 3.69 -10.95
N THR A 424 2.62 2.55 -11.39
CA THR A 424 3.39 1.29 -11.39
C THR A 424 4.22 1.12 -12.65
N VAL A 425 3.85 1.73 -13.79
CA VAL A 425 4.52 1.49 -15.08
C VAL A 425 5.13 2.75 -15.71
N TYR A 426 4.32 3.76 -16.02
CA TYR A 426 4.71 4.94 -16.79
C TYR A 426 5.81 5.74 -16.10
N PHE A 427 5.58 6.26 -14.89
CA PHE A 427 6.58 7.07 -14.21
C PHE A 427 7.89 6.30 -13.93
N PRO A 428 7.88 5.04 -13.46
CA PRO A 428 9.10 4.26 -13.33
C PRO A 428 9.88 4.10 -14.63
N VAL A 429 9.18 3.83 -15.75
CA VAL A 429 9.80 3.69 -17.07
C VAL A 429 10.37 5.02 -17.57
N GLU A 430 9.62 6.12 -17.48
CA GLU A 430 10.10 7.44 -17.91
C GLU A 430 11.26 7.93 -17.06
N MET A 431 11.17 7.79 -15.73
CA MET A 431 12.27 8.13 -14.82
C MET A 431 13.52 7.33 -15.18
N TYR A 432 13.37 6.03 -15.43
CA TYR A 432 14.50 5.18 -15.80
C TYR A 432 15.15 5.59 -17.12
N ILE A 433 14.34 5.89 -18.16
CA ILE A 433 14.83 6.39 -19.45
C ILE A 433 15.62 7.69 -19.26
N SER A 434 15.08 8.64 -18.49
CA SER A 434 15.71 9.94 -18.22
C SER A 434 17.00 9.77 -17.42
N GLN A 435 16.94 9.05 -16.30
CA GLN A 435 18.06 8.81 -15.37
C GLN A 435 19.23 8.09 -16.05
N LYS A 436 18.95 7.05 -16.85
CA LYS A 436 19.97 6.30 -17.59
C LYS A 436 20.34 6.93 -18.93
N LYS A 437 19.75 8.08 -19.28
CA LYS A 437 19.98 8.81 -20.53
C LYS A 437 19.86 7.89 -21.76
N ILE A 438 18.85 7.03 -21.78
CA ILE A 438 18.67 6.04 -22.85
C ILE A 438 18.36 6.79 -24.16
N PRO A 439 19.14 6.60 -25.24
CA PRO A 439 18.91 7.30 -26.50
C PRO A 439 17.52 7.01 -27.06
N LYS A 440 16.82 8.06 -27.47
CA LYS A 440 15.53 7.94 -28.18
C LYS A 440 15.72 7.07 -29.41
N TRP A 441 14.73 6.22 -29.71
CA TRP A 441 14.75 5.26 -30.83
C TRP A 441 15.80 4.15 -30.77
N SER A 442 16.59 4.05 -29.70
CA SER A 442 17.34 2.81 -29.45
C SER A 442 16.38 1.63 -29.23
N ASN A 443 16.82 0.41 -29.54
CA ASN A 443 16.00 -0.80 -29.32
C ASN A 443 15.46 -0.87 -27.89
N ARG A 444 16.30 -0.51 -26.90
CA ARG A 444 15.90 -0.47 -25.49
C ARG A 444 14.82 0.57 -25.20
N TRP A 445 14.92 1.76 -25.77
CA TRP A 445 13.89 2.80 -25.63
C TRP A 445 12.57 2.35 -26.24
N ILE A 446 12.61 1.78 -27.45
CA ILE A 446 11.42 1.28 -28.15
C ILE A 446 10.75 0.16 -27.34
N SER A 447 11.52 -0.82 -26.83
CA SER A 447 11.00 -1.89 -25.99
C SER A 447 10.32 -1.37 -24.73
N LEU A 448 10.92 -0.40 -24.03
CA LEU A 448 10.33 0.21 -22.84
C LEU A 448 9.03 0.97 -23.14
N LYS A 449 8.97 1.67 -24.27
CA LYS A 449 7.77 2.39 -24.71
C LYS A 449 6.64 1.42 -25.12
N ILE A 450 6.94 0.38 -25.89
CA ILE A 450 5.97 -0.66 -26.26
C ILE A 450 5.42 -1.33 -25.00
N PHE A 451 6.29 -1.68 -24.06
CA PHE A 451 5.91 -2.25 -22.77
C PHE A 451 4.97 -1.33 -21.98
N SER A 452 5.29 -0.04 -21.89
CA SER A 452 4.44 0.96 -21.22
C SER A 452 3.07 1.11 -21.91
N VAL A 453 3.03 1.14 -23.24
CA VAL A 453 1.78 1.25 -24.02
C VAL A 453 0.92 -0.01 -23.87
N ALA A 454 1.51 -1.21 -23.85
CA ALA A 454 0.78 -2.44 -23.60
C ALA A 454 0.09 -2.42 -22.23
N CYS A 455 0.80 -1.94 -21.19
CA CYS A 455 0.21 -1.78 -19.86
C CYS A 455 -0.86 -0.69 -19.81
N LEU A 456 -0.75 0.37 -20.63
CA LEU A 456 -1.79 1.41 -20.74
C LEU A 456 -3.10 0.80 -21.24
N ILE A 457 -3.03 -0.04 -22.28
CA ILE A 457 -4.21 -0.71 -22.84
C ILE A 457 -4.89 -1.56 -21.77
N VAL A 458 -4.12 -2.32 -21.00
CA VAL A 458 -4.64 -3.12 -19.87
C VAL A 458 -5.34 -2.24 -18.84
N SER A 459 -4.72 -1.13 -18.43
CA SER A 459 -5.32 -0.16 -17.50
C SER A 459 -6.61 0.46 -18.03
N VAL A 460 -6.67 0.82 -19.32
CA VAL A 460 -7.87 1.39 -19.94
C VAL A 460 -9.00 0.36 -19.97
N VAL A 461 -8.71 -0.87 -20.38
CA VAL A 461 -9.69 -1.96 -20.37
C VAL A 461 -10.21 -2.21 -18.96
N ALA A 462 -9.32 -2.28 -17.97
CA ALA A 462 -9.70 -2.42 -16.57
C ALA A 462 -10.60 -1.27 -16.09
N ALA A 463 -10.23 -0.02 -16.38
CA ALA A 463 -11.00 1.16 -16.00
C ALA A 463 -12.42 1.13 -16.58
N VAL A 464 -12.55 0.80 -17.87
CA VAL A 464 -13.87 0.70 -18.53
C VAL A 464 -14.72 -0.38 -17.87
N GLY A 465 -14.15 -1.56 -17.59
CA GLY A 465 -14.85 -2.65 -16.91
C GLY A 465 -15.33 -2.26 -15.52
N SER A 466 -14.44 -1.69 -14.69
CA SER A 466 -14.76 -1.30 -13.32
C SER A 466 -15.78 -0.16 -13.26
N VAL A 467 -15.67 0.86 -14.13
CA VAL A 467 -16.66 1.95 -14.21
C VAL A 467 -18.02 1.42 -14.68
N ALA A 468 -18.04 0.50 -15.65
CA ALA A 468 -19.28 -0.16 -16.06
C ALA A 468 -19.90 -0.96 -14.91
N GLY A 469 -19.09 -1.64 -14.09
CA GLY A 469 -19.51 -2.30 -12.85
C GLY A 469 -20.21 -1.33 -11.89
N VAL A 470 -19.52 -0.24 -11.52
CA VAL A 470 -20.07 0.80 -10.63
C VAL A 470 -21.41 1.33 -11.16
N LEU A 471 -21.49 1.65 -12.45
CA LEU A 471 -22.71 2.19 -13.05
C LEU A 471 -23.86 1.19 -13.06
N LEU A 472 -23.59 -0.10 -13.24
CA LEU A 472 -24.60 -1.15 -13.19
C LEU A 472 -25.11 -1.39 -11.77
N ASP A 473 -24.23 -1.33 -10.78
CA ASP A 473 -24.59 -1.52 -9.38
C ASP A 473 -25.32 -0.29 -8.81
N LEU A 474 -24.93 0.92 -9.20
CA LEU A 474 -25.65 2.16 -8.88
C LEU A 474 -27.10 2.18 -9.37
N LYS A 475 -27.42 1.53 -10.50
CA LYS A 475 -28.81 1.43 -11.00
C LYS A 475 -29.71 0.61 -10.07
N LYS A 476 -29.14 -0.29 -9.28
CA LYS A 476 -29.88 -1.19 -8.37
C LYS A 476 -29.82 -0.71 -6.92
N TYR A 477 -28.76 0.01 -6.57
CA TYR A 477 -28.48 0.43 -5.21
C TYR A 477 -29.32 1.65 -4.80
N LYS A 478 -29.87 1.61 -3.59
CA LYS A 478 -30.47 2.77 -2.93
C LYS A 478 -29.50 3.28 -1.86
N PRO A 479 -28.94 4.49 -2.02
CA PRO A 479 -28.03 5.07 -1.05
C PRO A 479 -28.60 5.03 0.37
N PHE A 480 -27.73 4.72 1.34
CA PHE A 480 -28.06 4.68 2.77
C PHE A 480 -29.07 3.60 3.22
N HIS A 481 -29.56 2.75 2.31
CA HIS A 481 -30.47 1.63 2.60
C HIS A 481 -29.83 0.26 2.33
N SER A 482 -28.50 0.16 2.50
CA SER A 482 -27.76 -1.08 2.40
C SER A 482 -28.12 -2.05 3.55
N HIS A 483 -28.85 -3.10 3.21
CA HIS A 483 -29.10 -4.25 4.07
C HIS A 483 -28.43 -5.48 3.46
N TYR A 484 -27.67 -6.22 4.27
CA TYR A 484 -27.00 -7.46 3.90
C TYR A 484 -27.76 -8.71 4.40
#